data_AF-A0A9D8AU94-F1
#
_entry.id   AF-A0A9D8AU94-F1
#
_cell.length_a   1.000
_cell.length_b   1.000
_cell.length_c   1.000
_cell.angle_alpha   90.00
_cell.angle_beta   90.00
_cell.angle_gamma   90.00
#
_symmetry.space_group_name_H-M   'P 1'
#
loop_
_entity.id
_entity.type
_entity.pdbx_description
1 polymer ?
#
loop_
_entity_poly.entity_id
_entity_poly.type
_entity_poly.pdbx_seq_one_letter_code
_entity_poly.pdbx_strand_id
1 'polypeptide(L)'
;MAGHAGLSPQDKTPRVSLCLWTWRGYARCPDLLAVRSQVERVDRHTITGGAQVNATNRTDPKWLEEGTDLSLDFGKLRKVAQSSESVLPVVVQDADSQQVLLLGYANRAALQHTIDHQVATFWSTSRNDLWIKGATSGDYLQIVEIRVNCEQNSLLYLVKPLGRGACHTRDATGKPRRCCYYRKIRAGQLEFVNDNDQEKRISPA
;
A
#
# COMPACT_ATOMS: atom_id res chain seq x y z
N MET A 1 59.60 -29.71 36.36
CA MET A 1 59.03 -30.67 37.32
C MET A 1 57.59 -30.29 37.60
N ALA A 2 56.67 -31.26 37.47
CA ALA A 2 55.26 -31.31 37.90
C ALA A 2 54.37 -30.06 37.64
N GLY A 3 53.32 -30.06 36.81
CA GLY A 3 52.31 -31.11 36.61
C GLY A 3 51.11 -30.84 37.51
N HIS A 4 50.14 -30.03 37.06
CA HIS A 4 48.80 -29.91 37.66
C HIS A 4 47.76 -29.97 36.54
N ALA A 5 47.05 -31.10 36.49
CA ALA A 5 45.94 -31.34 35.58
C ALA A 5 44.69 -30.63 36.12
N GLY A 6 44.19 -29.64 35.38
CA GLY A 6 42.89 -29.02 35.62
C GLY A 6 41.78 -29.82 34.93
N LEU A 7 40.85 -30.37 35.70
CA LEU A 7 39.61 -30.95 35.21
C LEU A 7 38.64 -29.81 34.85
N SER A 8 38.21 -29.75 33.58
CA SER A 8 37.18 -28.83 33.09
C SER A 8 35.78 -29.41 33.29
N PRO A 9 34.84 -28.73 33.97
CA PRO A 9 33.45 -29.15 34.05
C PRO A 9 32.68 -28.79 32.76
N GLN A 10 31.67 -29.60 32.45
CA GLN A 10 30.84 -29.54 31.26
C GLN A 10 29.82 -28.38 31.24
N ASP A 11 29.57 -27.91 30.01
CA ASP A 11 28.26 -27.66 29.38
C ASP A 11 27.19 -26.86 30.15
N LYS A 12 26.99 -25.58 29.78
CA LYS A 12 25.73 -24.82 29.97
C LYS A 12 25.57 -23.74 28.89
N THR A 13 24.68 -23.98 27.93
CA THR A 13 24.10 -22.93 27.07
C THR A 13 23.04 -22.14 27.85
N PRO A 14 22.97 -20.80 27.75
CA PRO A 14 21.92 -20.03 28.42
C PRO A 14 20.63 -20.01 27.60
N ARG A 15 19.53 -20.47 28.19
CA ARG A 15 18.16 -20.24 27.70
C ARG A 15 17.76 -18.81 27.99
N VAL A 16 17.39 -18.06 26.96
CA VAL A 16 16.82 -16.71 27.08
C VAL A 16 15.37 -16.83 27.58
N SER A 17 15.09 -16.20 28.73
CA SER A 17 13.77 -16.14 29.33
C SER A 17 12.94 -15.04 28.67
N LEU A 18 11.78 -15.40 28.12
CA LEU A 18 10.82 -14.48 27.51
C LEU A 18 9.98 -13.82 28.61
N CYS A 19 10.15 -12.51 28.83
CA CYS A 19 9.27 -11.74 29.71
C CYS A 19 7.88 -11.60 29.08
N LEU A 20 6.90 -12.30 29.65
CA LEU A 20 5.47 -12.12 29.37
C LEU A 20 4.94 -10.91 30.15
N TRP A 21 4.63 -9.83 29.44
CA TRP A 21 3.75 -8.78 29.95
C TRP A 21 2.31 -9.32 29.96
N THR A 22 1.70 -9.43 31.14
CA THR A 22 0.28 -9.76 31.26
C THR A 22 -0.54 -8.47 31.34
N TRP A 23 -1.34 -8.21 30.30
CA TRP A 23 -2.34 -7.14 30.30
C TRP A 23 -3.54 -7.62 31.10
N ARG A 24 -3.72 -7.07 32.31
CA ARG A 24 -4.90 -7.34 33.15
C ARG A 24 -6.09 -6.54 32.63
N GLY A 25 -7.13 -7.26 32.24
CA GLY A 25 -8.51 -6.76 32.31
C GLY A 25 -9.18 -6.49 30.96
N TYR A 26 -9.80 -7.52 30.38
CA TYR A 26 -11.12 -7.37 29.78
C TYR A 26 -11.91 -8.67 30.00
N ALA A 27 -13.18 -8.50 30.33
CA ALA A 27 -14.09 -9.55 30.74
C ALA A 27 -14.31 -10.60 29.64
N ARG A 28 -14.68 -11.81 30.09
CA ARG A 28 -14.84 -13.05 29.34
C ARG A 28 -15.82 -12.90 28.17
N CYS A 29 -15.33 -13.04 26.94
CA CYS A 29 -16.14 -13.56 25.81
C CYS A 29 -15.89 -15.07 25.72
N PRO A 30 -16.90 -15.93 25.93
CA PRO A 30 -16.75 -17.36 25.71
C PRO A 30 -16.96 -17.63 24.21
N ASP A 31 -15.88 -17.59 23.42
CA ASP A 31 -15.73 -18.37 22.16
C ASP A 31 -14.40 -18.15 21.43
N LEU A 32 -13.30 -17.94 22.16
CA LEU A 32 -11.97 -17.77 21.56
C LEU A 32 -11.26 -19.10 21.21
N LEU A 33 -11.88 -20.25 21.45
CA LEU A 33 -11.34 -21.56 21.07
C LEU A 33 -11.66 -21.96 19.62
N ALA A 34 -12.63 -21.32 18.95
CA ALA A 34 -12.99 -21.63 17.57
C ALA A 34 -12.14 -20.92 16.51
N VAL A 35 -11.39 -19.87 16.87
CA VAL A 35 -10.61 -19.07 15.90
C VAL A 35 -9.14 -19.50 15.82
N ARG A 36 -8.68 -20.37 16.72
CA ARG A 36 -7.26 -20.80 16.76
C ARG A 36 -6.92 -22.00 15.87
N SER A 37 -7.91 -22.68 15.27
CA SER A 37 -7.66 -23.85 14.41
C SER A 37 -7.76 -23.58 12.90
N GLN A 38 -7.95 -22.33 12.45
CA GLN A 38 -8.07 -22.00 11.02
C GLN A 38 -6.81 -21.38 10.40
N VAL A 39 -5.70 -21.31 11.11
CA VAL A 39 -4.37 -21.14 10.47
C VAL A 39 -3.83 -22.53 10.12
N GLU A 40 -4.63 -23.32 9.42
CA GLU A 40 -4.10 -24.43 8.64
C GLU A 40 -3.45 -23.85 7.39
N ARG A 41 -2.32 -24.46 7.00
CA ARG A 41 -1.57 -24.14 5.79
C ARG A 41 -2.52 -23.75 4.67
N VAL A 42 -2.37 -22.53 4.13
CA VAL A 42 -2.90 -22.23 2.80
C VAL A 42 -2.13 -23.14 1.85
N ASP A 43 -2.66 -24.34 1.64
CA ASP A 43 -2.20 -25.22 0.59
C ASP A 43 -2.29 -24.45 -0.72
N ARG A 44 -1.24 -24.63 -1.52
CA ARG A 44 -1.06 -24.05 -2.84
C ARG A 44 -2.06 -24.67 -3.81
N HIS A 45 -3.36 -24.46 -3.58
CA HIS A 45 -4.42 -24.81 -4.49
C HIS A 45 -4.58 -23.67 -5.48
N THR A 46 -4.05 -23.92 -6.67
CA THR A 46 -4.31 -23.16 -7.88
C THR A 46 -5.81 -22.89 -7.98
N ILE A 47 -6.21 -21.62 -8.00
CA ILE A 47 -7.55 -21.23 -8.43
C ILE A 47 -7.63 -21.50 -9.94
N THR A 48 -7.98 -22.73 -10.31
CA THR A 48 -8.41 -23.07 -11.68
C THR A 48 -9.92 -22.92 -11.73
N GLY A 49 -10.37 -21.68 -11.97
CA GLY A 49 -11.79 -21.34 -12.04
C GLY A 49 -12.01 -20.03 -12.78
N GLY A 50 -11.31 -19.83 -13.90
CA GLY A 50 -11.54 -18.75 -14.83
C GLY A 50 -11.49 -19.32 -16.23
N ALA A 51 -12.50 -19.04 -17.05
CA ALA A 51 -12.51 -19.36 -18.46
C ALA A 51 -11.17 -18.93 -19.08
N GLN A 52 -10.56 -19.82 -19.88
CA GLN A 52 -9.34 -19.55 -20.62
C GLN A 52 -9.63 -18.45 -21.65
N VAL A 53 -9.55 -17.20 -21.23
CA VAL A 53 -9.52 -16.05 -22.12
C VAL A 53 -8.13 -16.01 -22.76
N ASN A 54 -8.10 -16.02 -24.09
CA ASN A 54 -6.87 -16.10 -24.88
C ASN A 54 -5.78 -15.15 -24.32
N ALA A 55 -4.62 -15.71 -23.98
CA ALA A 55 -3.52 -15.06 -23.28
C ALA A 55 -2.87 -13.87 -24.04
N THR A 56 -3.30 -13.61 -25.27
CA THR A 56 -2.68 -12.65 -26.19
C THR A 56 -3.05 -11.19 -25.91
N ASN A 57 -4.08 -10.92 -25.09
CA ASN A 57 -4.56 -9.55 -24.83
C ASN A 57 -4.16 -8.97 -23.45
N ARG A 58 -3.38 -9.71 -22.63
CA ARG A 58 -2.99 -9.28 -21.27
C ARG A 58 -1.70 -8.46 -21.19
N THR A 59 -1.08 -8.16 -22.32
CA THR A 59 0.16 -7.36 -22.38
C THR A 59 -0.11 -5.86 -22.48
N ASP A 60 -1.32 -5.43 -22.84
CA ASP A 60 -1.74 -4.03 -22.83
C ASP A 60 -2.14 -3.59 -21.40
N PRO A 61 -1.49 -2.57 -20.81
CA PRO A 61 -1.87 -2.01 -19.51
C PRO A 61 -3.35 -1.60 -19.44
N LYS A 62 -3.95 -1.18 -20.56
CA LYS A 62 -5.37 -0.79 -20.60
C LYS A 62 -6.31 -1.91 -20.17
N TRP A 63 -5.98 -3.16 -20.47
CA TRP A 63 -6.79 -4.30 -20.03
C TRP A 63 -6.86 -4.36 -18.50
N LEU A 64 -5.75 -4.10 -17.80
CA LEU A 64 -5.70 -4.07 -16.34
C LEU A 64 -6.39 -2.82 -15.77
N GLU A 65 -6.24 -1.68 -16.43
CA GLU A 65 -6.74 -0.38 -15.96
C GLU A 65 -8.25 -0.21 -16.13
N GLU A 66 -8.82 -0.76 -17.20
CA GLU A 66 -10.24 -0.62 -17.56
C GLU A 66 -11.05 -1.93 -17.42
N GLY A 67 -10.39 -3.06 -17.15
CA GLY A 67 -11.05 -4.36 -16.94
C GLY A 67 -11.72 -4.52 -15.58
N THR A 68 -12.62 -5.50 -15.49
CA THR A 68 -13.33 -5.91 -14.26
C THR A 68 -12.73 -7.15 -13.60
N ASP A 69 -11.76 -7.79 -14.24
CA ASP A 69 -11.11 -8.99 -13.72
C ASP A 69 -10.27 -8.66 -12.47
N LEU A 70 -10.45 -9.43 -11.39
CA LEU A 70 -9.67 -9.25 -10.17
C LEU A 70 -8.25 -9.85 -10.32
N SER A 71 -7.31 -9.04 -10.81
CA SER A 71 -5.91 -9.42 -10.99
C SER A 71 -4.97 -8.56 -10.13
N LEU A 72 -4.75 -8.96 -8.88
CA LEU A 72 -3.91 -8.23 -7.91
C LEU A 72 -2.42 -8.65 -7.99
N ASP A 73 -1.49 -7.67 -8.04
CA ASP A 73 -0.04 -7.93 -7.99
C ASP A 73 0.49 -7.98 -6.54
N PHE A 74 0.37 -9.14 -5.89
CA PHE A 74 0.98 -9.38 -4.57
C PHE A 74 2.52 -9.37 -4.60
N GLY A 75 3.14 -9.42 -5.77
CA GLY A 75 4.59 -9.35 -5.95
C GLY A 75 5.14 -7.92 -5.99
N LYS A 76 4.28 -6.89 -6.09
CA LYS A 76 4.69 -5.50 -6.26
C LYS A 76 5.69 -5.03 -5.20
N LEU A 77 5.36 -5.22 -3.91
CA LEU A 77 6.24 -4.78 -2.82
C LEU A 77 7.54 -5.59 -2.73
N ARG A 78 7.52 -6.86 -3.13
CA ARG A 78 8.75 -7.66 -3.24
C ARG A 78 9.71 -7.05 -4.26
N LYS A 79 9.20 -6.64 -5.42
CA LYS A 79 10.00 -5.97 -6.46
C LYS A 79 10.59 -4.65 -5.95
N VAL A 80 9.81 -3.87 -5.17
CA VAL A 80 10.30 -2.63 -4.54
C VAL A 80 11.41 -2.94 -3.53
N ALA A 81 11.21 -3.94 -2.66
CA ALA A 81 12.21 -4.34 -1.66
C ALA A 81 13.50 -4.90 -2.28
N GLN A 82 13.44 -5.40 -3.51
CA GLN A 82 14.60 -5.87 -4.28
C GLN A 82 15.25 -4.76 -5.13
N SER A 83 14.64 -3.58 -5.21
CA SER A 83 15.23 -2.44 -5.92
C SER A 83 16.38 -1.83 -5.11
N SER A 84 17.28 -1.12 -5.79
CA SER A 84 18.42 -0.45 -5.14
C SER A 84 18.02 0.80 -4.36
N GLU A 85 16.79 1.28 -4.52
CA GLU A 85 16.31 2.53 -3.93
C GLU A 85 15.52 2.27 -2.64
N SER A 86 15.87 3.02 -1.59
CA SER A 86 15.10 3.04 -0.36
C SER A 86 13.94 4.03 -0.48
N VAL A 87 12.71 3.53 -0.35
CA VAL A 87 11.49 4.33 -0.50
C VAL A 87 10.54 4.13 0.67
N LEU A 88 9.74 5.16 0.94
CA LEU A 88 8.58 5.10 1.83
C LEU A 88 7.28 5.11 1.02
N PRO A 89 6.25 4.33 1.39
CA PRO A 89 4.91 4.51 0.85
C PRO A 89 4.33 5.86 1.28
N VAL A 90 3.62 6.49 0.35
CA VAL A 90 2.96 7.78 0.56
C VAL A 90 1.50 7.67 0.17
N VAL A 91 0.61 7.90 1.11
CA VAL A 91 -0.83 8.06 0.86
C VAL A 91 -1.08 9.51 0.51
N VAL A 92 -1.87 9.76 -0.53
CA VAL A 92 -2.26 11.11 -0.93
C VAL A 92 -3.76 11.26 -0.72
N GLN A 93 -4.15 12.28 0.02
CA GLN A 93 -5.54 12.52 0.38
C GLN A 93 -5.89 13.98 0.10
N ASP A 94 -7.07 14.19 -0.48
CA ASP A 94 -7.63 15.53 -0.63
C ASP A 94 -7.93 16.12 0.76
N ALA A 95 -7.39 17.30 1.04
CA ALA A 95 -7.51 17.97 2.32
C ALA A 95 -8.96 18.40 2.65
N ASP A 96 -9.80 18.62 1.63
CA ASP A 96 -11.20 19.04 1.82
C ASP A 96 -12.13 17.84 1.88
N SER A 97 -12.13 17.02 0.83
CA SER A 97 -13.08 15.91 0.69
C SER A 97 -12.69 14.69 1.52
N GLN A 98 -11.47 14.68 2.07
CA GLN A 98 -10.87 13.52 2.74
C GLN A 98 -10.77 12.28 1.85
N GLN A 99 -10.98 12.41 0.54
CA GLN A 99 -10.85 11.30 -0.39
C GLN A 99 -9.38 10.91 -0.57
N VAL A 100 -9.07 9.62 -0.46
CA VAL A 100 -7.75 9.11 -0.84
C VAL A 100 -7.65 9.14 -2.37
N LEU A 101 -6.69 9.89 -2.88
CA LEU A 101 -6.50 10.13 -4.30
C LEU A 101 -5.65 9.03 -4.94
N LEU A 102 -4.48 8.75 -4.36
CA LEU A 102 -3.56 7.72 -4.85
C LEU A 102 -2.58 7.28 -3.76
N LEU A 103 -1.87 6.19 -4.04
CA LEU A 103 -0.70 5.77 -3.28
C LEU A 103 0.53 5.80 -4.19
N GLY A 104 1.60 6.40 -3.70
CA GLY A 104 2.89 6.47 -4.36
C GLY A 104 4.02 6.02 -3.44
N TYR A 105 5.24 6.21 -3.90
CA TYR A 105 6.46 6.01 -3.12
C TYR A 105 7.27 7.29 -3.16
N ALA A 106 8.02 7.60 -2.10
CA ALA A 106 8.98 8.69 -2.09
C ALA A 106 10.32 8.17 -1.57
N ASN A 107 11.39 8.42 -2.33
CA ASN A 107 12.75 8.37 -1.78
C ASN A 107 13.10 9.74 -1.17
N ARG A 108 14.32 9.87 -0.66
CA ARG A 108 14.80 11.12 -0.04
C ARG A 108 14.70 12.33 -0.98
N ALA A 109 15.05 12.16 -2.25
CA ALA A 109 15.00 13.24 -3.25
C ALA A 109 13.55 13.68 -3.53
N ALA A 110 12.61 12.74 -3.66
CA ALA A 110 11.19 13.04 -3.84
C ALA A 110 10.58 13.77 -2.64
N LEU A 111 10.91 13.33 -1.42
CA LEU A 111 10.46 14.02 -0.21
C LEU A 111 11.03 15.43 -0.12
N GLN A 112 12.33 15.59 -0.38
CA GLN A 112 12.99 16.90 -0.35
C GLN A 112 12.35 17.86 -1.36
N HIS A 113 12.17 17.42 -2.60
CA HIS A 113 11.50 18.22 -3.63
C HIS A 113 10.06 18.59 -3.22
N THR A 114 9.34 17.66 -2.59
CA THR A 114 7.99 17.94 -2.07
C THR A 114 7.99 19.06 -1.02
N ILE A 115 8.96 19.02 -0.10
CA ILE A 115 9.12 20.03 0.95
C ILE A 115 9.48 21.39 0.34
N ASP A 116 10.43 21.41 -0.59
CA ASP A 116 10.97 22.66 -1.16
C ASP A 116 9.96 23.35 -2.09
N HIS A 117 9.21 22.57 -2.87
CA HIS A 117 8.31 23.10 -3.90
C HIS A 117 6.83 23.04 -3.54
N GLN A 118 6.48 22.47 -2.37
CA GLN A 118 5.09 22.34 -1.90
C GLN A 118 4.16 21.65 -2.93
N VAL A 119 4.69 20.69 -3.66
CA VAL A 119 3.97 19.92 -4.69
C VAL A 119 4.25 18.43 -4.54
N ALA A 120 3.21 17.61 -4.62
CA ALA A 120 3.33 16.17 -4.43
C ALA A 120 4.29 15.57 -5.46
N THR A 121 5.44 15.09 -4.97
CA THR A 121 6.50 14.51 -5.78
C THR A 121 6.78 13.09 -5.29
N PHE A 122 6.95 12.17 -6.24
CA PHE A 122 7.11 10.75 -5.99
C PHE A 122 8.37 10.21 -6.64
N TRP A 123 8.80 9.03 -6.21
CA TRP A 123 9.78 8.20 -6.89
C TRP A 123 9.07 7.09 -7.65
N SER A 124 9.30 7.02 -8.95
CA SER A 124 8.77 5.94 -9.78
C SER A 124 9.68 4.73 -9.70
N THR A 125 9.31 3.73 -8.88
CA THR A 125 10.13 2.52 -8.68
C THR A 125 10.31 1.67 -9.96
N SER A 126 9.52 1.91 -11.01
CA SER A 126 9.64 1.22 -12.30
C SER A 126 10.47 1.99 -13.32
N ARG A 127 10.44 3.33 -13.28
CA ARG A 127 11.23 4.21 -14.16
C ARG A 127 12.58 4.60 -13.56
N ASN A 128 12.74 4.35 -12.26
CA ASN A 128 13.88 4.78 -11.46
C ASN A 128 14.15 6.29 -11.60
N ASP A 129 13.08 7.08 -11.50
CA ASP A 129 13.10 8.51 -11.77
C ASP A 129 12.11 9.28 -10.89
N LEU A 130 12.38 10.57 -10.71
CA LEU A 130 11.56 11.51 -10.00
C LEU A 130 10.29 11.82 -10.81
N TRP A 131 9.14 11.81 -10.13
CA TRP A 131 7.85 12.08 -10.74
C TRP A 131 7.11 13.18 -9.99
N ILE A 132 7.15 14.38 -10.56
CA ILE A 132 6.38 15.53 -10.08
C ILE A 132 4.95 15.39 -10.61
N LYS A 133 3.97 15.17 -9.72
CA LYS A 133 2.58 14.96 -10.15
C LYS A 133 2.02 16.24 -10.77
N GLY A 134 1.54 16.10 -12.01
CA GLY A 134 0.98 17.23 -12.78
C GLY A 134 1.97 17.91 -13.72
N ALA A 135 3.27 17.61 -13.66
CA ALA A 135 4.27 18.25 -14.52
C ALA A 135 3.97 18.13 -16.03
N THR A 136 3.38 17.01 -16.46
CA THR A 136 2.98 16.80 -17.86
C THR A 136 1.53 17.19 -18.13
N SER A 137 0.60 16.94 -17.19
CA SER A 137 -0.85 17.11 -17.43
C SER A 137 -1.41 18.46 -16.98
N GLY A 138 -0.67 19.22 -16.18
CA GLY A 138 -1.14 20.39 -15.44
C GLY A 138 -1.94 20.05 -14.18
N ASP A 139 -2.26 18.77 -13.93
CA ASP A 139 -3.06 18.37 -12.76
C ASP A 139 -2.19 18.18 -11.52
N TYR A 140 -1.66 19.30 -11.02
CA TYR A 140 -0.83 19.36 -9.82
C TYR A 140 -1.63 19.05 -8.56
N LEU A 141 -0.93 18.48 -7.57
CA LEU A 141 -1.44 18.29 -6.22
C LEU A 141 -0.58 19.14 -5.28
N GLN A 142 -1.13 20.28 -4.86
CA GLN A 142 -0.45 21.21 -3.97
C GLN A 142 -0.47 20.66 -2.55
N ILE A 143 0.67 20.66 -1.87
CA ILE A 143 0.78 20.20 -0.48
C ILE A 143 0.11 21.20 0.45
N VAL A 144 -0.73 20.69 1.34
CA VAL A 144 -1.30 21.42 2.49
C VAL A 144 -0.57 21.01 3.76
N GLU A 145 -0.36 19.71 3.95
CA GLU A 145 0.26 19.15 5.13
C GLU A 145 0.96 17.83 4.77
N ILE A 146 2.09 17.56 5.42
CA ILE A 146 2.75 16.25 5.37
C ILE A 146 2.71 15.67 6.78
N ARG A 147 2.04 14.52 6.93
CA ARG A 147 2.00 13.76 8.18
C ARG A 147 2.90 12.55 8.08
N VAL A 148 3.45 12.15 9.22
CA VAL A 148 4.34 11.01 9.38
C VAL A 148 3.68 9.99 10.30
N ASN A 149 3.71 8.70 9.97
CA ASN A 149 3.17 7.67 10.87
C ASN A 149 4.05 7.49 12.12
N CYS A 150 3.58 6.72 13.10
CA CYS A 150 4.27 6.52 14.38
C CYS A 150 5.66 5.87 14.25
N GLU A 151 5.85 4.98 13.27
CA GLU A 151 7.12 4.29 13.02
C GLU A 151 8.03 5.07 12.06
N GLN A 152 7.58 6.23 11.57
CA GLN A 152 8.25 7.04 10.57
C GLN A 152 8.61 6.29 9.28
N ASN A 153 7.82 5.29 8.92
CA ASN A 153 8.03 4.45 7.74
C ASN A 153 6.92 4.61 6.67
N SER A 154 6.03 5.60 6.85
CA SER A 154 5.08 6.03 5.81
C SER A 154 4.67 7.49 6.00
N LEU A 155 4.22 8.09 4.91
CA LEU A 155 3.78 9.49 4.87
C LEU A 155 2.32 9.61 4.40
N LEU A 156 1.66 10.66 4.86
CA LEU A 156 0.38 11.12 4.34
C LEU A 156 0.54 12.54 3.82
N TYR A 157 0.32 12.73 2.52
CA TYR A 157 0.24 14.04 1.88
C TYR A 157 -1.22 14.48 1.84
N LEU A 158 -1.56 15.49 2.64
CA LEU A 158 -2.81 16.22 2.45
C LEU A 158 -2.60 17.25 1.35
N VAL A 159 -3.45 17.23 0.33
CA VAL A 159 -3.26 18.03 -0.88
C VAL A 159 -4.53 18.77 -1.31
N LYS A 160 -4.34 19.85 -2.06
CA LYS A 160 -5.37 20.48 -2.90
C LYS A 160 -5.13 20.11 -4.36
N PRO A 161 -6.05 19.39 -5.02
CA PRO A 161 -5.98 19.18 -6.46
C PRO A 161 -6.18 20.49 -7.21
N LEU A 162 -5.21 20.88 -8.05
CA LEU A 162 -5.28 22.11 -8.86
C LEU A 162 -5.82 21.86 -10.27
N GLY A 163 -6.05 20.60 -10.64
CA GLY A 163 -6.50 20.19 -11.96
C GLY A 163 -7.76 19.35 -11.95
N ARG A 164 -7.99 18.67 -13.07
CA ARG A 164 -9.22 17.92 -13.35
C ARG A 164 -9.28 16.58 -12.62
N GLY A 165 -8.15 15.89 -12.48
CA GLY A 165 -8.08 14.58 -11.83
C GLY A 165 -6.70 14.17 -11.32
N ALA A 166 -6.66 13.19 -10.43
CA ALA A 166 -5.41 12.63 -9.92
C ALA A 166 -4.96 11.36 -10.68
N CYS A 167 -5.84 10.74 -11.47
CA CYS A 167 -5.54 9.54 -12.23
C CYS A 167 -5.34 9.84 -13.73
N HIS A 168 -4.53 9.03 -14.42
CA HIS A 168 -4.36 9.10 -15.87
C HIS A 168 -5.47 8.40 -16.65
N THR A 169 -6.21 7.49 -16.00
CA THR A 169 -7.36 6.82 -16.61
C THR A 169 -8.54 7.78 -16.72
N ARG A 170 -9.49 7.45 -17.60
CA ARG A 170 -10.63 8.30 -17.92
C ARG A 170 -11.94 7.61 -17.54
N ASP A 171 -12.95 8.41 -17.22
CA ASP A 171 -14.31 7.92 -17.05
C ASP A 171 -15.02 7.66 -18.39
N ALA A 172 -16.25 7.15 -18.31
CA ALA A 172 -17.05 6.84 -19.49
C ALA A 172 -17.36 8.09 -20.35
N THR A 173 -17.22 9.29 -19.79
CA THR A 173 -17.39 10.57 -20.49
C THR A 173 -16.07 11.13 -21.06
N GLY A 174 -14.95 10.42 -20.83
CA GLY A 174 -13.63 10.82 -21.29
C GLY A 174 -12.89 11.78 -20.34
N LYS A 175 -13.42 12.10 -19.16
CA LYS A 175 -12.76 12.99 -18.20
C LYS A 175 -11.75 12.21 -17.34
N PRO A 176 -10.60 12.82 -16.95
CA PRO A 176 -9.66 12.18 -16.03
C PRO A 176 -10.33 11.86 -14.69
N ARG A 177 -10.07 10.67 -14.14
CA ARG A 177 -10.67 10.28 -12.86
C ARG A 177 -10.06 11.07 -11.70
N ARG A 178 -10.92 11.39 -10.71
CA ARG A 178 -10.54 12.18 -9.52
C ARG A 178 -9.52 11.46 -8.64
N CYS A 179 -9.62 10.14 -8.52
CA CYS A 179 -8.71 9.28 -7.75
C CYS A 179 -8.39 7.98 -8.50
N CYS A 180 -7.32 7.29 -8.09
CA CYS A 180 -6.94 5.96 -8.57
C CYS A 180 -7.83 4.84 -7.97
N TYR A 181 -8.59 5.13 -6.91
CA TYR A 181 -9.48 4.18 -6.24
C TYR A 181 -10.89 4.20 -6.86
N TYR A 182 -10.97 4.08 -8.18
CA TYR A 182 -12.22 4.16 -8.97
C TYR A 182 -12.93 2.80 -9.16
N ARG A 183 -12.43 1.73 -8.53
CA ARG A 183 -13.03 0.39 -8.54
C ARG A 183 -13.12 -0.18 -7.12
N LYS A 184 -14.14 -1.00 -6.88
CA LYS A 184 -14.39 -1.74 -5.64
C LYS A 184 -14.53 -3.24 -5.93
N ILE A 185 -14.24 -4.08 -4.94
CA ILE A 185 -14.44 -5.53 -5.07
C ILE A 185 -15.89 -5.85 -4.73
N ARG A 186 -16.57 -6.61 -5.59
CA ARG A 186 -17.90 -7.16 -5.34
C ARG A 186 -18.01 -8.55 -5.96
N ALA A 187 -18.42 -9.53 -5.15
CA ALA A 187 -18.61 -10.92 -5.57
C ALA A 187 -17.41 -11.51 -6.34
N GLY A 188 -16.18 -11.20 -5.89
CA GLY A 188 -14.95 -11.71 -6.51
C GLY A 188 -14.51 -11.02 -7.81
N GLN A 189 -15.22 -9.96 -8.23
CA GLN A 189 -14.90 -9.14 -9.41
C GLN A 189 -14.70 -7.68 -9.02
N LEU A 190 -14.15 -6.88 -9.93
CA LEU A 190 -14.07 -5.43 -9.81
C LEU A 190 -15.32 -4.78 -10.41
N GLU A 191 -15.90 -3.83 -9.68
CA GLU A 191 -16.99 -2.96 -10.12
C GLU A 191 -16.50 -1.50 -10.08
N PHE A 192 -16.82 -0.70 -11.09
CA PHE A 192 -16.53 0.73 -11.05
C PHE A 192 -17.33 1.44 -9.95
N VAL A 193 -16.70 2.37 -9.25
CA VAL A 193 -17.37 3.23 -8.27
C VAL A 193 -18.10 4.33 -9.05
N ASN A 194 -19.41 4.44 -8.86
CA ASN A 194 -20.22 5.49 -9.48
C ASN A 194 -19.92 6.86 -8.85
N ASP A 195 -20.04 7.93 -9.63
CA ASP A 195 -19.77 9.30 -9.16
C ASP A 195 -20.65 9.70 -7.95
N ASN A 196 -21.91 9.23 -7.92
CA ASN A 196 -22.85 9.44 -6.80
C ASN A 196 -22.39 8.78 -5.48
N ASP A 197 -21.64 7.68 -5.55
CA ASP A 197 -21.06 7.00 -4.38
C ASP A 197 -19.82 7.76 -3.87
N GLN A 198 -19.15 8.53 -4.73
CA GLN A 198 -18.03 9.37 -4.35
C GLN A 198 -18.50 10.61 -3.59
N GLU A 199 -19.62 11.22 -4.00
CA GLU A 199 -20.19 12.41 -3.34
C GLU A 199 -20.88 12.13 -2.01
N LYS A 200 -21.56 10.97 -1.84
CA LYS A 200 -22.24 10.63 -0.58
C LYS A 200 -21.31 10.50 0.64
N ARG A 201 -20.00 10.38 0.44
CA ARG A 201 -19.01 10.28 1.52
C ARG A 201 -18.41 11.64 1.92
N ILE A 202 -18.78 12.73 1.23
CA ILE A 202 -18.22 14.09 1.37
C ILE A 202 -19.02 14.94 2.38
N SER A 203 -20.20 14.50 2.80
CA SER A 203 -20.96 15.20 3.84
C SER A 203 -20.50 14.72 5.22
N PRO A 204 -19.94 15.60 6.09
CA PRO A 204 -19.72 15.24 7.48
C PRO A 204 -21.08 14.92 8.13
N ALA A 205 -21.13 13.82 8.88
CA ALA A 205 -22.23 13.51 9.79
C ALA A 205 -22.15 14.38 11.05
#